data_AF-A0A959ZRB2-F1
#
_entry.id   AF-A0A959ZRB2-F1
#
_cell.length_a   1.000
_cell.length_b   1.000
_cell.length_c   1.000
_cell.angle_alpha   90.00
_cell.angle_beta   90.00
_cell.angle_gamma   90.00
#
_symmetry.space_group_name_H-M   'P 1'
#
loop_
_entity.id
_entity.type
_entity.pdbx_description
1 polymer ?
#
loop_
_entity_poly.entity_id
_entity_poly.type
_entity_poly.pdbx_seq_one_letter_code
_entity_poly.pdbx_strand_id
1 'polypeptide(L)'
;MKHLKKLTLAIALVAAIPILAACGSSGGDTSEATAPTAAEAQKPATGTLRLFAYDDTVTDEQLDPFRKANPDVDLKIATFNSNEEAAAKLAGGFEADVV
;
A
#
# COMPACT_ATOMS: atom_id res chain seq x y z
N MET A 1 3.50 66.50 -9.09
CA MET A 1 2.62 65.32 -9.26
C MET A 1 2.71 64.79 -10.71
N LYS A 2 3.77 64.05 -11.08
CA LYS A 2 3.86 63.35 -12.39
C LYS A 2 5.05 62.37 -12.52
N HIS A 3 5.67 61.98 -11.41
CA HIS A 3 6.78 61.01 -11.40
C HIS A 3 6.45 59.70 -10.66
N LEU A 4 5.21 59.55 -10.17
CA LEU A 4 4.75 58.41 -9.37
C LEU A 4 4.05 57.31 -10.21
N LYS A 5 4.36 57.23 -11.52
CA LYS A 5 3.71 56.29 -12.46
C LYS A 5 4.68 55.36 -13.20
N LYS A 6 5.96 55.31 -12.76
CA LYS A 6 7.00 54.49 -13.42
C LYS A 6 7.63 53.44 -12.51
N LEU A 7 6.90 52.97 -11.48
CA LEU A 7 7.45 52.01 -10.52
C LEU A 7 6.43 50.95 -10.10
N THR A 8 5.67 50.40 -11.04
CA THR A 8 4.74 49.29 -10.75
C THR A 8 4.52 48.41 -11.97
N LEU A 9 5.61 47.98 -12.62
CA LEU A 9 5.53 47.05 -13.74
C LEU A 9 6.73 46.10 -13.76
N ALA A 10 6.87 45.27 -12.73
CA ALA A 10 7.83 44.16 -12.72
C ALA A 10 7.50 43.08 -11.66
N ILE A 11 6.22 42.77 -11.42
CA ILE A 11 5.84 41.60 -10.61
C ILE A 11 4.65 40.93 -11.30
N ALA A 12 4.93 40.24 -12.40
CA ALA A 12 4.09 39.17 -12.89
C ALA A 12 4.94 38.33 -13.84
N LEU A 13 4.81 37.02 -13.74
CA LEU A 13 5.28 36.02 -14.69
C LEU A 13 6.66 35.38 -14.44
N VAL A 14 6.78 34.58 -13.38
CA VAL A 14 7.40 33.24 -13.47
C VAL A 14 6.67 32.29 -12.52
N ALA A 15 5.46 31.89 -12.92
CA ALA A 15 4.81 30.68 -12.44
C ALA A 15 4.90 29.65 -13.56
N ALA A 16 5.85 28.71 -13.47
CA ALA A 16 5.84 27.46 -14.23
C ALA A 16 6.77 26.44 -13.55
N ILE A 17 6.14 25.44 -12.93
CA ILE A 17 6.70 24.28 -12.21
C ILE A 17 7.22 23.25 -13.27
N PRO A 18 8.27 22.46 -12.98
CA PRO A 18 7.98 21.08 -12.57
C PRO A 18 8.83 20.61 -11.38
N ILE A 19 8.13 20.28 -10.31
CA ILE A 19 8.56 19.44 -9.20
C ILE A 19 8.70 18.03 -9.78
N LEU A 20 9.82 17.73 -10.42
CA LEU A 20 10.12 16.40 -10.98
C LEU A 20 11.10 15.60 -10.12
N ALA A 21 11.40 16.04 -8.89
CA ALA A 21 12.29 15.33 -7.97
C ALA A 21 11.56 14.40 -6.99
N ALA A 22 10.32 13.97 -7.30
CA ALA A 22 9.55 13.09 -6.41
C ALA A 22 9.26 11.69 -6.99
N CYS A 23 9.83 11.35 -8.15
CA CYS A 23 9.73 10.01 -8.71
C CYS A 23 11.07 9.29 -8.53
N GLY A 24 11.21 8.54 -7.43
CA GLY A 24 12.23 7.48 -7.35
C GLY A 24 13.20 7.48 -6.18
N SER A 25 12.98 8.26 -5.12
CA SER A 25 13.77 8.13 -3.89
C SER A 25 12.90 8.27 -2.65
N SER A 26 11.95 7.36 -2.52
CA SER A 26 11.50 6.99 -1.19
C SER A 26 11.94 5.54 -1.04
N GLY A 27 13.13 5.36 -0.50
CA GLY A 27 13.45 4.10 0.16
C GLY A 27 12.34 3.87 1.17
N GLY A 28 11.43 2.96 0.85
CA GLY A 28 10.68 2.30 1.90
C GLY A 28 11.73 1.66 2.79
N ASP A 29 11.63 1.84 4.09
CA ASP A 29 12.41 1.05 5.03
C ASP A 29 11.99 -0.40 4.84
N THR A 30 12.66 -1.11 3.93
CA THR A 30 12.55 -2.55 3.81
C THR A 30 13.27 -3.13 5.01
N SER A 31 12.56 -3.16 6.13
CA SER A 31 12.99 -3.85 7.34
C SER A 31 12.35 -5.22 7.31
N GLU A 32 13.19 -6.25 7.34
CA GLU A 32 12.72 -7.60 7.58
C GLU A 32 12.19 -7.69 9.01
N ALA A 33 11.02 -8.33 9.18
CA ALA A 33 10.55 -8.68 10.50
C ALA A 33 11.58 -9.62 11.16
N THR A 34 11.85 -9.42 12.45
CA THR A 34 12.70 -10.34 13.19
C THR A 34 12.05 -11.73 13.18
N ALA A 35 12.82 -12.73 12.77
CA ALA A 35 12.35 -14.10 12.76
C ALA A 35 11.96 -14.53 14.20
N PRO A 36 10.85 -15.28 14.35
CA PRO A 36 10.45 -15.77 15.66
C PRO A 36 11.51 -16.74 16.21
N THR A 37 11.70 -16.71 17.53
CA THR A 37 12.48 -17.74 18.22
C THR A 37 11.83 -19.11 18.05
N ALA A 38 12.60 -20.18 18.27
CA ALA A 38 12.05 -21.55 18.21
C ALA A 38 10.85 -21.76 19.16
N ALA A 39 10.84 -21.08 20.31
CA ALA A 39 9.74 -21.16 21.27
C ALA A 39 8.50 -20.38 20.80
N GLU A 40 8.68 -19.27 20.08
CA GLU A 40 7.58 -18.50 19.49
C GLU A 40 6.98 -19.21 18.28
N ALA A 41 7.82 -19.83 17.45
CA ALA A 41 7.38 -20.60 16.29
C ALA A 41 6.55 -21.85 16.66
N GLN A 42 6.60 -22.31 17.91
CA GLN A 42 5.79 -23.41 18.41
C GLN A 42 4.41 -22.96 18.90
N LYS A 43 4.18 -21.65 19.07
CA LYS A 43 2.89 -21.12 19.47
C LYS A 43 1.98 -21.04 18.25
N PRO A 44 0.65 -21.23 18.41
CA PRO A 44 -0.30 -21.00 17.33
C PRO A 44 -0.17 -19.60 16.75
N ALA A 45 -0.34 -19.48 15.42
CA ALA A 45 -0.49 -18.18 14.79
C ALA A 45 -1.79 -17.52 15.26
N THR A 46 -1.75 -16.21 15.49
CA THR A 46 -2.90 -15.42 15.94
C THR A 46 -2.94 -14.07 15.20
N GLY A 47 -4.07 -13.37 15.27
CA GLY A 47 -4.22 -12.04 14.67
C GLY A 47 -4.94 -12.07 13.33
N THR A 48 -4.82 -10.99 12.54
CA THR A 48 -5.51 -10.85 11.25
C THR A 48 -4.55 -11.12 10.10
N LEU A 49 -4.98 -11.92 9.13
CA LEU A 49 -4.29 -12.12 7.85
C LEU A 49 -5.17 -11.56 6.72
N ARG A 50 -4.70 -10.52 6.03
CA ARG A 50 -5.39 -9.89 4.90
C ARG A 50 -4.85 -10.45 3.58
N LEU A 51 -5.64 -11.31 2.95
CA LEU A 51 -5.37 -11.89 1.64
C LEU A 51 -6.05 -11.05 0.55
N PHE A 52 -5.29 -10.66 -0.47
CA PHE A 52 -5.80 -9.97 -1.64
C PHE A 52 -5.46 -10.76 -2.90
N ALA A 53 -6.43 -11.42 -3.52
CA ALA A 53 -6.17 -12.38 -4.60
C ALA A 53 -7.15 -12.25 -5.77
N TYR A 54 -6.87 -12.93 -6.88
CA TYR A 54 -7.84 -13.10 -7.95
C TYR A 54 -9.08 -13.85 -7.45
N ASP A 55 -10.27 -13.41 -7.87
CA ASP A 55 -11.54 -13.98 -7.39
C ASP A 55 -11.70 -15.49 -7.69
N ASP A 56 -11.14 -15.94 -8.81
CA ASP A 56 -11.17 -17.32 -9.27
C ASP A 56 -10.06 -18.21 -8.67
N THR A 57 -9.16 -17.63 -7.85
CA THR A 57 -8.03 -18.35 -7.23
C THR A 57 -8.24 -18.70 -5.75
N VAL A 58 -9.31 -18.21 -5.13
CA VAL A 58 -9.58 -18.40 -3.70
C VAL A 58 -10.96 -19.03 -3.48
N THR A 59 -11.00 -20.35 -3.30
CA THR A 59 -12.21 -21.06 -2.90
C THR A 59 -12.19 -21.41 -1.42
N ASP A 60 -13.37 -21.56 -0.81
CA ASP A 60 -13.46 -22.00 0.58
C ASP A 60 -12.83 -23.37 0.79
N GLU A 61 -13.00 -24.30 -0.14
CA GLU A 61 -12.40 -25.64 -0.08
C GLU A 61 -10.86 -25.59 0.01
N GLN A 62 -10.22 -24.65 -0.70
CA GLN A 62 -8.77 -24.44 -0.63
C GLN A 62 -8.31 -23.82 0.70
N LEU A 63 -9.14 -22.97 1.30
CA LEU A 63 -8.80 -22.22 2.52
C LEU A 63 -9.16 -22.96 3.81
N ASP A 64 -10.10 -23.91 3.75
CA ASP A 64 -10.56 -24.66 4.91
C ASP A 64 -9.44 -25.41 5.65
N PRO A 65 -8.48 -26.07 4.99
CA PRO A 65 -7.33 -26.65 5.68
C PRO A 65 -6.53 -25.62 6.47
N PHE A 66 -6.35 -24.41 5.93
CA PHE A 66 -5.64 -23.32 6.60
C PHE A 66 -6.42 -22.81 7.81
N ARG A 67 -7.72 -22.55 7.67
CA ARG A 67 -8.60 -22.10 8.75
C ARG A 67 -8.67 -23.13 9.88
N LYS A 68 -8.74 -24.42 9.54
CA LYS A 68 -8.77 -25.52 10.52
C LYS A 68 -7.44 -25.65 11.27
N ALA A 69 -6.32 -25.45 10.59
CA ALA A 69 -5.00 -25.48 11.21
C ALA A 69 -4.71 -24.24 12.07
N ASN A 70 -5.33 -23.10 11.74
CA ASN A 70 -5.10 -21.81 12.39
C ASN A 70 -6.42 -21.16 12.84
N PRO A 71 -7.12 -21.75 13.83
CA PRO A 71 -8.44 -21.26 14.25
C PRO A 71 -8.41 -19.87 14.89
N ASP A 72 -7.25 -19.44 15.39
CA ASP A 72 -7.05 -18.16 16.05
C ASP A 72 -6.62 -17.04 15.09
N VAL A 73 -6.54 -17.34 13.78
CA VAL A 73 -6.26 -16.35 12.72
C VAL A 73 -7.58 -15.88 12.09
N ASP A 74 -7.81 -14.57 12.13
CA ASP A 74 -8.89 -13.92 11.41
C ASP A 74 -8.47 -13.68 9.94
N LEU A 75 -8.86 -14.60 9.06
CA LEU A 75 -8.58 -14.49 7.63
C LEU A 75 -9.57 -13.53 6.95
N LYS A 76 -9.09 -12.38 6.49
CA LYS A 76 -9.85 -11.42 5.67
C LYS A 76 -9.45 -11.57 4.22
N ILE A 77 -10.43 -11.71 3.34
CA ILE A 77 -10.21 -11.91 1.91
C ILE A 77 -10.84 -10.76 1.16
N ALA A 78 -10.06 -10.13 0.29
CA ALA A 78 -10.54 -9.22 -0.73
C ALA A 78 -10.11 -9.78 -2.09
N THR A 79 -10.93 -9.55 -3.11
CA THR A 79 -10.64 -10.05 -4.46
C THR A 79 -10.57 -8.93 -5.49
N PHE A 80 -9.98 -9.24 -6.64
CA PHE A 80 -9.90 -8.39 -7.82
C PHE A 80 -10.01 -9.24 -9.09
N ASN A 81 -10.41 -8.61 -10.19
CA ASN A 81 -10.66 -9.30 -11.47
C ASN A 81 -9.63 -8.94 -12.56
N SER A 82 -8.74 -7.99 -12.28
CA SER A 82 -7.69 -7.57 -13.20
C SER A 82 -6.48 -6.99 -12.47
N ASN A 83 -5.31 -7.08 -13.10
CA ASN A 83 -4.10 -6.43 -12.60
C ASN A 83 -4.26 -4.91 -12.47
N GLU A 84 -5.01 -4.25 -13.37
CA GLU A 84 -5.25 -2.81 -13.29
C GLU A 84 -6.09 -2.44 -12.07
N GLU A 85 -7.10 -3.23 -11.75
CA GLU A 85 -7.90 -3.05 -10.53
C GLU A 85 -7.05 -3.25 -9.27
N ALA A 86 -6.25 -4.31 -9.23
CA ALA A 86 -5.34 -4.57 -8.10
C ALA A 86 -4.35 -3.43 -7.90
N ALA A 87 -3.71 -2.98 -8.97
CA ALA A 87 -2.78 -1.87 -8.95
C ALA A 87 -3.47 -0.57 -8.48
N ALA A 88 -4.68 -0.28 -8.97
CA ALA A 88 -5.44 0.89 -8.54
C ALA A 88 -5.82 0.84 -7.05
N LYS A 89 -6.23 -0.32 -6.54
CA LYS A 89 -6.53 -0.52 -5.11
C LYS A 89 -5.28 -0.30 -4.24
N LEU A 90 -4.17 -0.95 -4.58
CA LEU A 90 -2.91 -0.83 -3.83
C LEU A 90 -2.35 0.61 -3.87
N ALA A 91 -2.33 1.25 -5.05
CA ALA A 91 -1.93 2.65 -5.18
C ALA A 91 -2.87 3.61 -4.44
N GLY A 92 -4.14 3.22 -4.28
CA GLY A 92 -5.15 3.93 -3.48
C GLY A 92 -5.02 3.74 -1.97
N GLY A 93 -4.01 3.00 -1.49
CA GLY A 93 -3.77 2.75 -0.07
C GLY A 93 -4.53 1.54 0.49
N PHE A 94 -5.01 0.63 -0.36
CA PHE A 94 -5.49 -0.67 0.11
C PHE A 94 -4.32 -1.47 0.70
N GLU A 95 -4.50 -2.00 1.91
CA GLU A 95 -3.47 -2.76 2.61
C GLU A 95 -3.81 -4.26 2.61
N ALA A 96 -2.82 -5.08 2.25
CA ALA A 96 -2.86 -6.53 2.31
C ALA A 96 -1.54 -7.07 2.85
N ASP A 97 -1.57 -8.25 3.46
CA ASP A 97 -0.39 -8.94 3.95
C ASP A 97 0.14 -9.94 2.91
N VAL A 98 -0.74 -10.45 2.05
CA VAL A 98 -0.43 -11.34 0.92
C VAL A 98 -1.20 -10.86 -0.30
N VAL A 99 -0.51 -10.72 -1.43
CA VAL A 99 -1.04 -10.33 -2.76
C VAL A 99 -0.68 -11.39 -3.78
#